data_AF-L0HD58-F1
#
_entry.id   AF-L0HD58-F1
#
_cell.length_a   1.000
_cell.length_b   1.000
_cell.length_c   1.000
_cell.angle_alpha   90.00
_cell.angle_beta   90.00
_cell.angle_gamma   90.00
#
_symmetry.space_group_name_H-M   'P 1'
#
loop_
_entity.id
_entity.type
_entity.pdbx_description
1 polymer ?
#
loop_
_entity_poly.entity_id
_entity_poly.type
_entity_poly.pdbx_seq_one_letter_code
_entity_poly.pdbx_strand_id
1 'polypeptide(L)'
;MLFRITLTLAFLLALTLAIIAPADAAGASCSLSVASIPEYGMVSIDGKNIGNAPLADIPLACGSHTVRVEEGGYLAYHKTVVLADGAREDVIANLEKVPDRGQVTIQSEPPGGDLYIDGKYRGTTPATLDNLLPGRHEVLIQKAGYENYRDVISVSAEFATEYREYLVPLPGAGFLSVTSYPEGADVWIDGKAAGTTPSALLRYPAGNHTVEIAKKGYWNFTSIILVKGGESVLAKADLTAFPSTSRVYLDSAPQGAGVYLNETFKGFTPITMEILPSGDYRVEFRFLNDTSAQYSFSFAAGATHEILARPGNGTEVSIDHREWAYQNTSRTTRQPGWISENAVPVVERKFTWSANGQESSITLDIPRSLYDYYKLNRTYPTTVTPALLSEYSINEREQEYFHALVNRLKDASESKSYRARNDYHNVVAFVQSIAYEKDIDPVTGTESEYPKHPIETLAEGRGDCEDTAILAAALLREMDYNVAVVLLPEHAAVAVACDSCNGYYYPLEGRKYYYLETAIEGGYTSLGTMDTKYQSAKGQVIPLG
;
A
#
# COMPACT_ATOMS: atom_id res chain seq x y z
N MET A 1 26.00 61.18 8.59
CA MET A 1 26.03 62.19 7.53
C MET A 1 24.57 62.46 7.14
N LEU A 2 23.83 63.40 7.76
CA LEU A 2 23.88 64.88 7.73
C LEU A 2 23.62 65.49 6.34
N PHE A 3 22.42 66.08 6.17
CA PHE A 3 22.03 67.43 5.68
C PHE A 3 20.51 67.41 5.37
N ARG A 4 19.60 67.93 6.22
CA ARG A 4 19.11 69.32 6.42
C ARG A 4 18.66 70.08 5.16
N ILE A 5 17.36 70.45 5.12
CA ILE A 5 16.72 71.78 4.82
C ILE A 5 15.19 71.56 4.99
N THR A 6 14.55 71.90 6.12
CA THR A 6 13.80 73.14 6.48
C THR A 6 12.80 73.69 5.45
N LEU A 7 11.48 73.68 5.78
CA LEU A 7 10.71 74.92 5.97
C LEU A 7 9.40 74.69 6.77
N THR A 8 9.24 75.53 7.78
CA THR A 8 8.15 75.72 8.74
C THR A 8 7.02 76.60 8.20
N LEU A 9 5.76 76.41 8.63
CA LEU A 9 5.00 77.45 9.36
C LEU A 9 3.65 76.94 9.91
N ALA A 10 3.41 77.28 11.17
CA ALA A 10 2.15 77.12 11.89
C ALA A 10 1.13 78.18 11.46
N PHE A 11 -0.17 77.84 11.48
CA PHE A 11 -1.22 78.84 11.51
C PHE A 11 -2.04 78.70 12.79
N LEU A 12 -1.83 79.68 13.67
CA LEU A 12 -2.51 79.89 14.94
C LEU A 12 -3.90 80.46 14.64
N LEU A 13 -4.95 79.79 15.11
CA LEU A 13 -6.33 80.29 15.04
C LEU A 13 -6.48 81.42 16.07
N ALA A 14 -6.33 82.68 15.65
CA ALA A 14 -6.63 83.84 16.47
C ALA A 14 -8.07 84.31 16.18
N LEU A 15 -8.97 83.97 17.10
CA LEU A 15 -10.29 84.57 17.22
C LEU A 15 -10.10 86.04 17.62
N THR A 16 -10.38 86.97 16.71
CA THR A 16 -10.60 88.37 17.07
C THR A 16 -12.07 88.70 16.86
N LEU A 17 -12.75 88.91 17.97
CA LEU A 17 -14.11 89.41 18.05
C LEU A 17 -14.03 90.94 17.89
N ALA A 18 -14.34 91.47 16.71
CA ALA A 18 -14.62 92.89 16.55
C ALA A 18 -16.14 93.06 16.53
N ILE A 19 -16.70 93.45 17.67
CA ILE A 19 -18.07 93.96 17.75
C ILE A 19 -18.03 95.39 17.21
N ILE A 20 -18.58 95.61 16.03
CA ILE A 20 -19.02 96.93 15.58
C ILE A 20 -20.44 96.78 15.06
N ALA A 21 -21.39 97.49 15.67
CA ALA A 21 -22.72 97.72 15.13
C ALA A 21 -23.18 99.12 15.57
N PRO A 22 -24.06 99.81 14.82
CA PRO A 22 -24.26 99.81 13.38
C PRO A 22 -23.99 101.21 12.79
N ALA A 23 -23.58 101.30 11.52
CA ALA A 23 -23.61 102.56 10.77
C ALA A 23 -24.61 102.40 9.62
N ASP A 24 -25.74 103.08 9.77
CA ASP A 24 -26.73 103.29 8.72
C ASP A 24 -26.06 104.14 7.63
N ALA A 25 -25.62 103.49 6.56
CA ALA A 25 -25.10 104.10 5.35
C ALA A 25 -25.99 103.65 4.20
N ALA A 26 -26.57 104.63 3.50
CA ALA A 26 -27.36 104.46 2.29
C ALA A 26 -26.71 103.40 1.37
N GLY A 27 -27.49 102.36 1.05
CA GLY A 27 -26.99 101.05 0.62
C GLY A 27 -26.04 101.08 -0.57
N ALA A 28 -24.80 100.64 -0.32
CA ALA A 28 -23.96 100.11 -1.38
C ALA A 28 -24.62 98.83 -1.91
N SER A 29 -25.30 98.96 -3.05
CA SER A 29 -25.82 97.82 -3.79
C SER A 29 -24.71 97.31 -4.68
N CYS A 30 -24.28 96.07 -4.44
CA CYS A 30 -23.49 95.34 -5.42
C CYS A 30 -24.41 94.87 -6.54
N SER A 31 -23.89 94.79 -7.77
CA SER A 31 -24.65 94.25 -8.89
C SER A 31 -23.89 93.18 -9.66
N LEU A 32 -24.63 92.25 -10.24
CA LEU A 32 -24.09 91.20 -11.10
C LEU A 32 -24.86 91.20 -12.42
N SER A 33 -24.15 91.22 -13.54
CA SER A 33 -24.73 90.90 -14.85
C SER A 33 -24.33 89.49 -15.26
N VAL A 34 -25.28 88.71 -15.78
CA VAL A 34 -25.05 87.34 -16.23
C VAL A 34 -25.53 87.21 -17.67
N ALA A 35 -24.62 86.84 -18.57
CA ALA A 35 -24.88 86.44 -19.94
C ALA A 35 -24.54 84.95 -20.14
N SER A 36 -25.14 84.30 -21.13
CA SER A 36 -24.86 82.89 -21.47
C SER A 36 -24.56 82.73 -22.96
N ILE A 37 -23.75 81.74 -23.31
CA ILE A 37 -23.51 81.29 -24.69
C ILE A 37 -23.74 79.77 -24.72
N PRO A 38 -24.78 79.25 -25.42
CA PRO A 38 -25.82 80.01 -26.15
C PRO A 38 -26.65 80.92 -25.24
N GLU A 39 -27.29 81.93 -25.85
CA GLU A 39 -28.13 82.90 -25.15
C GLU A 39 -29.38 82.23 -24.52
N TYR A 40 -30.01 82.93 -23.56
CA TYR A 40 -31.25 82.54 -22.88
C TYR A 40 -31.16 81.46 -21.79
N GLY A 41 -29.96 81.08 -21.34
CA GLY A 41 -29.78 80.17 -20.20
C GLY A 41 -30.51 80.66 -18.93
N MET A 42 -31.21 79.77 -18.24
CA MET A 42 -31.87 80.03 -16.97
C MET A 42 -30.82 80.27 -15.88
N VAL A 43 -30.82 81.46 -15.30
CA VAL A 43 -29.90 81.89 -14.24
C VAL A 43 -30.54 81.73 -12.88
N SER A 44 -29.86 81.00 -12.00
CA SER A 44 -30.17 80.92 -10.57
C SER A 44 -28.98 81.43 -9.75
N ILE A 45 -29.26 82.31 -8.78
CA ILE A 45 -28.24 82.86 -7.87
C ILE A 45 -28.58 82.40 -6.46
N ASP A 46 -27.62 81.78 -5.77
CA ASP A 46 -27.78 81.16 -4.45
C ASP A 46 -28.98 80.20 -4.36
N GLY A 47 -29.21 79.47 -5.44
CA GLY A 47 -30.32 78.51 -5.56
C GLY A 47 -31.68 79.14 -5.87
N LYS A 48 -31.78 80.46 -5.97
CA LYS A 48 -33.02 81.15 -6.37
C LYS A 48 -33.01 81.46 -7.87
N ASN A 49 -34.06 81.05 -8.58
CA ASN A 49 -34.22 81.36 -10.00
C ASN A 49 -34.47 82.87 -10.18
N ILE A 50 -33.64 83.51 -11.01
CA ILE A 50 -33.72 84.95 -11.30
C ILE A 50 -34.39 85.20 -12.65
N GLY A 51 -34.14 84.35 -13.65
CA GLY A 51 -34.70 84.45 -15.00
C GLY A 51 -33.70 84.02 -16.06
N ASN A 52 -34.03 84.23 -17.34
CA ASN A 52 -33.16 83.87 -18.46
C ASN A 52 -32.14 84.99 -18.77
N ALA A 53 -30.90 84.62 -19.07
CA ALA A 53 -29.85 85.54 -19.50
C ALA A 53 -30.13 86.16 -20.89
N PRO A 54 -29.64 87.37 -21.21
CA PRO A 54 -28.83 88.23 -20.37
C PRO A 54 -29.66 88.96 -19.31
N LEU A 55 -29.16 88.97 -18.07
CA LEU A 55 -29.69 89.76 -16.97
C LEU A 55 -28.64 90.77 -16.57
N ALA A 56 -28.98 92.05 -16.53
CA ALA A 56 -28.06 93.14 -16.22
C ALA A 56 -28.36 93.75 -14.85
N ASP A 57 -27.30 94.16 -14.15
CA ASP A 57 -27.38 94.91 -12.90
C ASP A 57 -28.29 94.28 -11.83
N ILE A 58 -28.28 92.95 -11.70
CA ILE A 58 -29.06 92.26 -10.66
C ILE A 58 -28.56 92.72 -9.29
N PRO A 59 -29.39 93.38 -8.45
CA PRO A 59 -28.95 93.86 -7.16
C PRO A 59 -28.76 92.69 -6.20
N LEU A 60 -27.56 92.58 -5.64
CA LEU A 60 -27.17 91.56 -4.67
C LEU A 60 -26.53 92.23 -3.45
N ALA A 61 -26.56 91.52 -2.32
CA ALA A 61 -25.73 91.91 -1.18
C ALA A 61 -24.25 91.81 -1.60
N CYS A 62 -23.39 92.63 -1.01
CA CYS A 62 -21.95 92.42 -1.19
C CYS A 62 -21.52 91.17 -0.39
N GLY A 63 -20.74 90.29 -1.01
CA GLY A 63 -20.46 88.96 -0.47
C GLY A 63 -20.28 87.89 -1.56
N SER A 64 -20.26 86.63 -1.14
CA SER A 64 -20.10 85.48 -2.05
C SER A 64 -21.45 84.99 -2.54
N HIS A 65 -21.59 84.84 -3.85
CA HIS A 65 -22.78 84.34 -4.53
C HIS A 65 -22.43 83.17 -5.46
N THR A 66 -23.27 82.15 -5.50
CA THR A 66 -23.13 81.04 -6.46
C THR A 66 -24.09 81.24 -7.62
N VAL A 67 -23.54 81.40 -8.81
CA VAL A 67 -24.28 81.50 -10.07
C VAL A 67 -24.36 80.11 -10.70
N ARG A 68 -25.58 79.66 -11.00
CA ARG A 68 -25.88 78.48 -11.81
C ARG A 68 -26.59 78.94 -13.08
N VAL A 69 -26.13 78.48 -14.24
CA VAL A 69 -26.81 78.75 -15.53
C VAL A 69 -27.11 77.42 -16.20
N GLU A 70 -28.38 77.20 -16.57
CA GLU A 70 -28.87 75.97 -17.21
C GLU A 70 -29.55 76.29 -18.54
N GLU A 71 -29.24 75.52 -19.58
CA GLU A 71 -29.92 75.61 -20.88
C GLU A 71 -30.15 74.20 -21.43
N GLY A 72 -31.27 73.99 -22.12
CA GLY A 72 -31.62 72.66 -22.62
C GLY A 72 -30.58 72.10 -23.57
N GLY A 73 -30.02 70.92 -23.26
CA GLY A 73 -28.99 70.27 -24.07
C GLY A 73 -27.55 70.75 -23.80
N TYR A 74 -27.33 71.50 -22.72
CA TYR A 74 -26.02 71.95 -22.25
C TYR A 74 -25.77 71.54 -20.81
N LEU A 75 -24.51 71.31 -20.45
CA LEU A 75 -24.09 71.06 -19.08
C LEU A 75 -24.30 72.34 -18.24
N ALA A 76 -24.81 72.17 -17.02
CA ALA A 76 -25.04 73.29 -16.11
C ALA A 76 -23.71 73.98 -15.74
N TYR A 77 -23.66 75.29 -15.93
CA TYR A 77 -22.51 76.11 -15.56
C TYR A 77 -22.62 76.53 -14.10
N HIS A 78 -21.51 76.46 -13.36
CA HIS A 78 -21.43 76.90 -11.97
C HIS A 78 -20.24 77.82 -11.76
N LYS A 79 -20.46 79.00 -11.14
CA LYS A 79 -19.38 79.91 -10.73
C LYS A 79 -19.71 80.59 -9.41
N THR A 80 -18.78 80.60 -8.47
CA THR A 80 -18.85 81.46 -7.29
C THR A 80 -18.22 82.82 -7.61
N VAL A 81 -18.95 83.90 -7.36
CA VAL A 81 -18.50 85.29 -7.51
C VAL A 81 -18.47 85.95 -6.14
N VAL A 82 -17.43 86.72 -5.83
CA VAL A 82 -17.32 87.48 -4.58
C VAL A 82 -17.39 88.97 -4.93
N LEU A 83 -18.45 89.64 -4.48
CA LEU A 83 -18.71 91.05 -4.75
C LEU A 83 -18.20 91.90 -3.57
N ALA A 84 -17.15 92.69 -3.79
CA ALA A 84 -16.66 93.68 -2.82
C ALA A 84 -17.59 94.91 -2.76
N ASP A 85 -17.50 95.74 -1.72
CA ASP A 85 -18.39 96.89 -1.51
C ASP A 85 -18.52 97.79 -2.76
N GLY A 86 -19.75 97.95 -3.27
CA GLY A 86 -20.06 98.70 -4.49
C GLY A 86 -19.62 98.05 -5.82
N ALA A 87 -19.16 96.79 -5.81
CA ALA A 87 -18.70 96.10 -7.01
C ALA A 87 -19.83 95.84 -8.02
N ARG A 88 -19.45 95.90 -9.30
CA ARG A 88 -20.24 95.41 -10.44
C ARG A 88 -19.41 94.38 -11.18
N GLU A 89 -19.93 93.16 -11.30
CA GLU A 89 -19.24 92.05 -11.97
C GLU A 89 -20.08 91.53 -13.13
N ASP A 90 -19.38 91.02 -14.15
CA ASP A 90 -19.99 90.37 -15.30
C ASP A 90 -19.59 88.89 -15.36
N VAL A 91 -20.58 88.00 -15.50
CA VAL A 91 -20.37 86.57 -15.73
C VAL A 91 -20.89 86.21 -17.11
N ILE A 92 -19.99 85.72 -17.96
CA ILE A 92 -20.35 85.07 -19.22
C ILE A 92 -20.24 83.57 -19.02
N ALA A 93 -21.39 82.89 -18.95
CA ALA A 93 -21.48 81.44 -18.86
C ALA A 93 -21.39 80.83 -20.27
N ASN A 94 -20.20 80.39 -20.66
CA ASN A 94 -20.02 79.57 -21.85
C ASN A 94 -20.46 78.14 -21.52
N LEU A 95 -21.65 77.74 -21.97
CA LEU A 95 -22.20 76.43 -21.69
C LEU A 95 -21.61 75.41 -22.67
N GLU A 96 -21.14 74.29 -22.13
CA GLU A 96 -20.69 73.15 -22.94
C GLU A 96 -21.90 72.32 -23.34
N LYS A 97 -22.04 72.00 -24.63
CA LYS A 97 -23.14 71.16 -25.11
C LYS A 97 -23.00 69.77 -24.49
N VAL A 98 -24.11 69.20 -24.00
CA VAL A 98 -24.11 67.79 -23.59
C VAL A 98 -23.67 66.97 -24.82
N PRO A 99 -22.61 66.13 -24.70
CA PRO A 99 -22.20 65.27 -25.80
C PRO A 99 -23.41 64.48 -26.31
N ASP A 100 -23.57 64.32 -27.61
CA ASP A 100 -24.66 63.48 -28.15
C ASP A 100 -24.32 61.99 -28.08
N ARG A 101 -23.13 61.66 -27.54
CA ARG A 101 -22.55 60.31 -27.46
C ARG A 101 -21.73 60.14 -26.19
N GLY A 102 -21.79 58.94 -25.61
CA GLY A 102 -21.08 58.54 -24.40
C GLY A 102 -19.84 57.70 -24.68
N GLN A 103 -18.92 57.74 -23.71
CA GLN A 103 -17.74 56.88 -23.64
C GLN A 103 -17.99 55.68 -22.73
N VAL A 104 -17.58 54.49 -23.15
CA VAL A 104 -17.64 53.26 -22.33
C VAL A 104 -16.31 52.52 -22.38
N THR A 105 -15.78 52.14 -21.22
CA THR A 105 -14.66 51.20 -21.10
C THR A 105 -15.16 49.86 -20.57
N ILE A 106 -14.98 48.79 -21.36
CA ILE A 106 -15.42 47.43 -21.06
C ILE A 106 -14.20 46.54 -20.80
N GLN A 107 -14.19 45.83 -19.68
CA GLN A 107 -13.11 44.92 -19.27
C GLN A 107 -13.68 43.54 -18.91
N SER A 108 -12.91 42.49 -19.18
CA SER A 108 -13.23 41.13 -18.73
C SER A 108 -12.07 40.50 -17.97
N GLU A 109 -12.38 39.59 -17.06
CA GLU A 109 -11.42 38.71 -16.39
C GLU A 109 -11.77 37.24 -16.70
N PRO A 110 -10.91 36.49 -17.43
CA PRO A 110 -9.65 36.93 -18.03
C PRO A 110 -9.82 37.93 -19.20
N PRO A 111 -8.78 38.73 -19.52
CA PRO A 111 -8.80 39.66 -20.67
C PRO A 111 -8.72 38.92 -22.01
N GLY A 112 -8.98 39.64 -23.11
CA GLY A 112 -8.88 39.14 -24.48
C GLY A 112 -10.09 38.32 -24.93
N GLY A 113 -11.31 38.77 -24.61
CA GLY A 113 -12.55 38.26 -25.20
C GLY A 113 -13.03 39.18 -26.33
N ASP A 114 -13.55 38.60 -27.41
CA ASP A 114 -14.15 39.32 -28.54
C ASP A 114 -15.40 40.07 -28.07
N LEU A 115 -15.42 41.39 -28.23
CA LEU A 115 -16.46 42.28 -27.77
C LEU A 115 -17.40 42.67 -28.90
N TYR A 116 -18.69 42.55 -28.67
CA TYR A 116 -19.76 43.01 -29.54
C TYR A 116 -20.68 43.96 -28.77
N ILE A 117 -21.04 45.08 -29.40
CA ILE A 117 -22.06 46.02 -28.91
C ILE A 117 -23.17 46.12 -29.94
N ASP A 118 -24.40 45.82 -29.53
CA ASP A 118 -25.59 45.74 -30.39
C ASP A 118 -25.36 44.85 -31.62
N GLY A 119 -24.70 43.70 -31.40
CA GLY A 119 -24.36 42.74 -32.44
C GLY A 119 -23.20 43.12 -33.37
N LYS A 120 -22.59 44.31 -33.22
CA LYS A 120 -21.43 44.74 -34.02
C LYS A 120 -20.13 44.51 -33.26
N TYR A 121 -19.16 43.85 -33.89
CA TYR A 121 -17.81 43.64 -33.33
C TYR A 121 -17.08 44.96 -33.09
N ARG A 122 -16.45 45.10 -31.91
CA ARG A 122 -15.78 46.32 -31.41
C ARG A 122 -14.35 46.09 -30.95
N GLY A 123 -13.76 44.92 -31.21
CA GLY A 123 -12.40 44.57 -30.79
C GLY A 123 -12.40 43.55 -29.66
N THR A 124 -11.33 43.51 -28.87
CA THR A 124 -11.18 42.57 -27.74
C THR A 124 -11.10 43.31 -26.41
N THR A 125 -11.61 42.73 -25.33
CA THR A 125 -11.49 43.30 -23.97
C THR A 125 -10.03 43.29 -23.47
N PRO A 126 -9.60 44.31 -22.71
CA PRO A 126 -10.30 45.56 -22.41
C PRO A 126 -10.39 46.48 -23.65
N ALA A 127 -11.52 47.16 -23.83
CA ALA A 127 -11.77 48.08 -24.94
C ALA A 127 -12.47 49.36 -24.48
N THR A 128 -12.09 50.51 -25.05
CA THR A 128 -12.71 51.82 -24.82
C THR A 128 -13.42 52.28 -26.09
N LEU A 129 -14.68 52.70 -25.97
CA LEU A 129 -15.57 53.09 -27.06
C LEU A 129 -16.08 54.51 -26.83
N ASP A 130 -15.66 55.46 -27.66
CA ASP A 130 -15.87 56.91 -27.41
C ASP A 130 -17.09 57.52 -28.12
N ASN A 131 -17.96 56.68 -28.72
CA ASN A 131 -18.95 57.17 -29.70
C ASN A 131 -20.28 56.39 -29.69
N LEU A 132 -20.74 55.93 -28.52
CA LEU A 132 -22.02 55.24 -28.37
C LEU A 132 -23.15 56.24 -28.11
N LEU A 133 -24.35 55.96 -28.63
CA LEU A 133 -25.50 56.82 -28.32
C LEU A 133 -25.87 56.66 -26.83
N PRO A 134 -26.45 57.67 -26.18
CA PRO A 134 -27.00 57.50 -24.84
C PRO A 134 -28.16 56.50 -24.86
N GLY A 135 -28.22 55.62 -23.86
CA GLY A 135 -29.27 54.62 -23.76
C GLY A 135 -28.76 53.20 -23.48
N ARG A 136 -29.62 52.21 -23.69
CA ARG A 136 -29.34 50.80 -23.39
C ARG A 136 -28.67 50.12 -24.58
N HIS A 137 -27.58 49.43 -24.33
CA HIS A 137 -26.79 48.71 -25.33
C HIS A 137 -26.60 47.25 -24.92
N GLU A 138 -26.78 46.31 -25.86
CA GLU A 138 -26.49 44.89 -25.62
C GLU A 138 -24.98 44.68 -25.72
N VAL A 139 -24.40 44.08 -24.68
CA VAL A 139 -23.02 43.64 -24.63
C VAL A 139 -22.97 42.13 -24.82
N LEU A 140 -22.13 41.67 -25.75
CA LEU A 140 -21.75 40.26 -25.87
C LEU A 140 -20.22 40.15 -25.82
N ILE A 141 -19.70 39.33 -24.91
CA ILE A 141 -18.28 39.01 -24.82
C ILE A 141 -18.11 37.51 -25.10
N GLN A 142 -17.27 37.17 -26.09
CA GLN A 142 -16.97 35.79 -26.46
C GLN A 142 -15.49 35.49 -26.25
N LYS A 143 -15.17 34.44 -25.49
CA LYS A 143 -13.78 34.00 -25.30
C LYS A 143 -13.71 32.48 -25.37
N ALA A 144 -12.75 31.95 -26.13
CA ALA A 144 -12.55 30.51 -26.22
C ALA A 144 -12.35 29.87 -24.83
N GLY A 145 -13.16 28.84 -24.52
CA GLY A 145 -13.14 28.16 -23.22
C GLY A 145 -14.07 28.76 -22.16
N TYR A 146 -14.80 29.84 -22.46
CA TYR A 146 -15.71 30.55 -21.55
C TYR A 146 -17.13 30.64 -22.11
N GLU A 147 -18.13 30.72 -21.23
CA GLU A 147 -19.52 30.90 -21.61
C GLU A 147 -19.69 32.25 -22.32
N ASN A 148 -20.59 32.32 -23.29
CA ASN A 148 -20.92 33.60 -23.93
C ASN A 148 -21.56 34.50 -22.88
N TYR A 149 -20.89 35.61 -22.55
CA TYR A 149 -21.45 36.58 -21.61
C TYR A 149 -22.36 37.56 -22.35
N ARG A 150 -23.57 37.77 -21.84
CA ARG A 150 -24.54 38.75 -22.36
C ARG A 150 -25.09 39.60 -21.24
N ASP A 151 -25.13 40.91 -21.45
CA ASP A 151 -25.76 41.85 -20.55
C ASP A 151 -26.24 43.10 -21.31
N VAL A 152 -26.96 43.99 -20.62
CA VAL A 152 -27.40 45.28 -21.15
C VAL A 152 -26.86 46.40 -20.28
N ILE A 153 -25.94 47.19 -20.83
CA ILE A 153 -25.38 48.37 -20.16
C ILE A 153 -26.16 49.63 -20.51
N SER A 154 -26.18 50.61 -19.60
CA SER A 154 -26.75 51.93 -19.85
C SER A 154 -25.62 52.94 -20.04
N VAL A 155 -25.57 53.59 -21.20
CA VAL A 155 -24.54 54.57 -21.57
C VAL A 155 -25.08 55.98 -21.35
N SER A 156 -24.31 56.80 -20.63
CA SER A 156 -24.58 58.23 -20.46
C SER A 156 -23.74 59.06 -21.45
N ALA A 157 -24.34 60.13 -21.99
CA ALA A 157 -23.63 61.15 -22.75
C ALA A 157 -22.72 62.03 -21.88
N GLU A 158 -23.05 62.15 -20.59
CA GLU A 158 -22.41 63.12 -19.67
C GLU A 158 -21.23 62.50 -18.91
N PHE A 159 -21.23 61.17 -18.74
CA PHE A 159 -20.26 60.48 -17.90
C PHE A 159 -19.69 59.25 -18.60
N ALA A 160 -18.36 59.08 -18.50
CA ALA A 160 -17.70 57.86 -18.93
C ALA A 160 -18.19 56.67 -18.08
N THR A 161 -18.64 55.61 -18.76
CA THR A 161 -19.13 54.39 -18.11
C THR A 161 -18.00 53.35 -18.05
N GLU A 162 -17.71 52.83 -16.86
CA GLU A 162 -16.81 51.67 -16.71
C GLU A 162 -17.63 50.42 -16.42
N TYR A 163 -17.31 49.34 -17.12
CA TYR A 163 -17.99 48.07 -16.98
C TYR A 163 -16.98 46.92 -16.95
N ARG A 164 -17.06 46.07 -15.92
CA ARG A 164 -16.16 44.94 -15.71
C ARG A 164 -16.95 43.68 -15.40
N GLU A 165 -16.54 42.58 -16.00
CA GLU A 165 -17.15 41.27 -15.74
C GLU A 165 -16.13 40.13 -15.59
N TYR A 166 -16.50 39.10 -14.82
CA TYR A 166 -15.75 37.84 -14.72
C TYR A 166 -16.39 36.78 -15.62
N LEU A 167 -15.64 36.29 -16.60
CA LEU A 167 -16.15 35.27 -17.51
C LEU A 167 -16.18 33.91 -16.80
N VAL A 168 -17.34 33.25 -16.88
CA VAL A 168 -17.51 31.88 -16.39
C VAL A 168 -16.86 30.93 -17.40
N PRO A 169 -15.86 30.13 -17.01
CA PRO A 169 -15.35 29.07 -17.86
C PRO A 169 -16.52 28.15 -18.27
N LEU A 170 -16.60 27.79 -19.56
CA LEU A 170 -17.51 26.71 -19.96
C LEU A 170 -17.20 25.48 -19.09
N PRO A 171 -18.16 24.59 -18.81
CA PRO A 171 -17.85 23.25 -18.31
C PRO A 171 -17.01 22.53 -19.39
N GLY A 172 -15.71 22.80 -19.37
CA GLY A 172 -14.82 22.64 -20.51
C GLY A 172 -14.14 21.31 -20.39
N ALA A 173 -14.38 20.42 -21.32
CA ALA A 173 -13.66 19.15 -21.35
C ALA A 173 -12.13 19.35 -21.41
N GLY A 174 -11.39 18.50 -20.73
CA GLY A 174 -9.96 18.30 -20.96
C GLY A 174 -9.73 17.02 -21.79
N PHE A 175 -8.47 16.59 -21.84
CA PHE A 175 -8.07 15.38 -22.55
C PHE A 175 -7.41 14.41 -21.59
N LEU A 176 -7.77 13.13 -21.65
CA LEU A 176 -7.24 12.07 -20.81
C LEU A 176 -6.68 10.96 -21.70
N SER A 177 -5.48 10.50 -21.37
CA SER A 177 -4.88 9.26 -21.89
C SER A 177 -4.43 8.38 -20.72
N VAL A 178 -4.42 7.07 -20.92
CA VAL A 178 -4.11 6.09 -19.87
C VAL A 178 -3.00 5.16 -20.36
N THR A 179 -1.99 4.96 -19.52
CA THR A 179 -0.88 4.01 -19.74
C THR A 179 -0.78 3.06 -18.56
N SER A 180 -0.27 1.85 -18.81
CA SER A 180 0.03 0.90 -17.74
C SER A 180 1.32 0.14 -17.97
N TYR A 181 1.90 -0.37 -16.88
CA TYR A 181 2.94 -1.39 -16.94
C TYR A 181 2.43 -2.69 -16.28
N PRO A 182 2.43 -3.83 -17.00
CA PRO A 182 2.68 -3.96 -18.44
C PRO A 182 1.59 -3.30 -19.30
N GLU A 183 1.92 -3.03 -20.57
CA GLU A 183 0.99 -2.48 -21.56
C GLU A 183 -0.05 -3.51 -22.04
N GLY A 184 -1.08 -3.05 -22.77
CA GLY A 184 -2.15 -3.89 -23.32
C GLY A 184 -3.16 -4.33 -22.26
N ALA A 185 -3.49 -3.45 -21.32
CA ALA A 185 -4.57 -3.63 -20.35
C ALA A 185 -5.85 -2.97 -20.87
N ASP A 186 -7.01 -3.57 -20.64
CA ASP A 186 -8.31 -2.99 -20.99
C ASP A 186 -8.62 -1.81 -20.07
N VAL A 187 -9.19 -0.73 -20.61
CA VAL A 187 -9.48 0.52 -19.91
C VAL A 187 -10.96 0.88 -20.01
N TRP A 188 -11.56 1.26 -18.89
CA TRP A 188 -12.87 1.90 -18.80
C TRP A 188 -12.74 3.26 -18.11
N ILE A 189 -13.45 4.26 -18.62
CA ILE A 189 -13.54 5.60 -18.04
C ILE A 189 -15.02 5.90 -17.80
N ASP A 190 -15.40 6.16 -16.55
CA ASP A 190 -16.78 6.31 -16.09
C ASP A 190 -17.69 5.14 -16.52
N GLY A 191 -17.15 3.92 -16.44
CA GLY A 191 -17.84 2.68 -16.83
C GLY A 191 -17.98 2.47 -18.35
N LYS A 192 -17.44 3.35 -19.20
CA LYS A 192 -17.45 3.20 -20.66
C LYS A 192 -16.09 2.72 -21.17
N ALA A 193 -16.09 1.73 -22.07
CA ALA A 193 -14.86 1.20 -22.65
C ALA A 193 -14.10 2.30 -23.41
N ALA A 194 -12.81 2.46 -23.07
CA ALA A 194 -11.91 3.48 -23.63
C ALA A 194 -10.74 2.86 -24.45
N GLY A 195 -10.74 1.54 -24.64
CA GLY A 195 -9.73 0.81 -25.41
C GLY A 195 -8.73 0.06 -24.51
N THR A 196 -7.49 -0.08 -24.99
CA THR A 196 -6.38 -0.71 -24.25
C THR A 196 -5.24 0.27 -23.99
N THR A 197 -4.42 0.04 -22.97
CA THR A 197 -3.21 0.84 -22.71
C THR A 197 -2.09 0.54 -23.72
N PRO A 198 -1.33 1.54 -24.18
CA PRO A 198 -1.60 2.98 -24.09
C PRO A 198 -2.88 3.37 -24.83
N SER A 199 -3.80 4.07 -24.16
CA SER A 199 -5.05 4.50 -24.78
C SER A 199 -4.83 5.72 -25.67
N ALA A 200 -5.74 5.95 -26.62
CA ALA A 200 -5.80 7.22 -27.33
C ALA A 200 -6.04 8.39 -26.35
N LEU A 201 -5.60 9.58 -26.75
CA LEU A 201 -5.92 10.83 -26.04
C LEU A 201 -7.36 11.23 -26.38
N LEU A 202 -8.27 11.07 -25.42
CA LEU A 202 -9.72 11.26 -25.61
C LEU A 202 -10.25 12.44 -24.79
N ARG A 203 -11.32 13.07 -25.26
CA ARG A 203 -11.91 14.27 -24.66
C ARG A 203 -12.98 13.91 -23.63
N TYR A 204 -12.84 14.40 -22.40
CA TYR A 204 -13.78 14.17 -21.29
C TYR A 204 -14.13 15.48 -20.59
N PRO A 205 -15.39 15.69 -20.11
CA PRO A 205 -15.78 16.88 -19.35
C PRO A 205 -14.77 17.25 -18.24
N ALA A 206 -14.64 18.53 -17.87
CA ALA A 206 -13.85 18.84 -16.68
C ALA A 206 -14.53 18.24 -15.44
N GLY A 207 -13.74 17.63 -14.57
CA GLY A 207 -14.22 16.94 -13.38
C GLY A 207 -13.42 15.70 -13.02
N ASN A 208 -13.88 15.00 -12.00
CA ASN A 208 -13.31 13.72 -11.60
C ASN A 208 -13.85 12.60 -12.47
N HIS A 209 -12.96 11.82 -13.07
CA HIS A 209 -13.29 10.64 -13.86
C HIS A 209 -12.76 9.38 -13.19
N THR A 210 -13.59 8.34 -13.13
CA THR A 210 -13.15 7.04 -12.61
C THR A 210 -12.51 6.25 -13.74
N VAL A 211 -11.23 5.95 -13.58
CA VAL A 211 -10.45 5.11 -14.51
C VAL A 211 -10.33 3.72 -13.90
N GLU A 212 -10.83 2.71 -14.62
CA GLU A 212 -10.70 1.30 -14.30
C GLU A 212 -9.83 0.62 -15.35
N ILE A 213 -8.86 -0.16 -14.90
CA ILE A 213 -7.90 -0.86 -15.77
C ILE A 213 -7.87 -2.32 -15.34
N ALA A 214 -8.03 -3.23 -16.31
CA ALA A 214 -7.95 -4.67 -16.07
C ALA A 214 -7.00 -5.32 -17.07
N LYS A 215 -6.19 -6.25 -16.58
CA LYS A 215 -5.35 -7.09 -17.43
C LYS A 215 -5.37 -8.51 -16.91
N LYS A 216 -5.52 -9.48 -17.81
CA LYS A 216 -5.45 -10.90 -17.45
C LYS A 216 -4.16 -11.19 -16.69
N GLY A 217 -4.28 -11.78 -15.49
CA GLY A 217 -3.15 -12.11 -14.62
C GLY A 217 -2.70 -11.01 -13.65
N TYR A 218 -3.43 -9.89 -13.57
CA TYR A 218 -3.12 -8.74 -12.73
C TYR A 218 -4.34 -8.31 -11.91
N TRP A 219 -4.09 -7.66 -10.77
CA TRP A 219 -5.13 -7.01 -9.98
C TRP A 219 -5.77 -5.86 -10.76
N ASN A 220 -7.10 -5.73 -10.67
CA ASN A 220 -7.79 -4.56 -11.23
C ASN A 220 -7.28 -3.30 -10.53
N PHE A 221 -7.03 -2.26 -11.33
CA PHE A 221 -6.63 -0.96 -10.84
C PHE A 221 -7.78 0.03 -11.05
N THR A 222 -8.16 0.76 -10.01
CA THR A 222 -9.17 1.81 -10.08
C THR A 222 -8.63 3.08 -9.46
N SER A 223 -8.77 4.20 -10.16
CA SER A 223 -8.34 5.51 -9.66
C SER A 223 -9.28 6.61 -10.13
N ILE A 224 -9.37 7.70 -9.37
CA ILE A 224 -10.10 8.90 -9.75
C ILE A 224 -9.11 9.92 -10.28
N ILE A 225 -9.28 10.35 -11.52
CA ILE A 225 -8.42 11.33 -12.19
C ILE A 225 -9.19 12.64 -12.38
N LEU A 226 -8.60 13.74 -11.92
CA LEU A 226 -9.14 15.08 -12.16
C LEU A 226 -8.74 15.58 -13.55
N VAL A 227 -9.71 15.76 -14.44
CA VAL A 227 -9.55 16.39 -15.75
C VAL A 227 -9.92 17.88 -15.61
N LYS A 228 -8.99 18.77 -15.93
CA LYS A 228 -9.24 20.22 -15.98
C LYS A 228 -9.49 20.68 -17.41
N GLY A 229 -10.30 21.72 -17.58
CA GLY A 229 -10.67 22.19 -18.91
C GLY A 229 -9.48 22.69 -19.72
N GLY A 230 -9.38 22.21 -20.96
CA GLY A 230 -8.28 22.55 -21.87
C GLY A 230 -6.93 21.88 -21.57
N GLU A 231 -6.77 21.19 -20.43
CA GLU A 231 -5.54 20.47 -20.10
C GLU A 231 -5.53 19.04 -20.66
N SER A 232 -4.33 18.50 -20.88
CA SER A 232 -4.12 17.07 -21.16
C SER A 232 -3.49 16.40 -19.95
N VAL A 233 -4.13 15.33 -19.47
CA VAL A 233 -3.64 14.52 -18.34
C VAL A 233 -3.31 13.10 -18.81
N LEU A 234 -2.19 12.59 -18.32
CA LEU A 234 -1.76 11.20 -18.53
C LEU A 234 -1.91 10.44 -17.21
N ALA A 235 -2.85 9.50 -17.15
CA ALA A 235 -2.96 8.56 -16.05
C ALA A 235 -2.00 7.39 -16.27
N LYS A 236 -1.25 7.04 -15.22
CA LYS A 236 -0.31 5.91 -15.22
C LYS A 236 -0.74 4.89 -14.17
N ALA A 237 -0.68 3.61 -14.51
CA ALA A 237 -0.96 2.52 -13.59
C ALA A 237 0.13 1.45 -13.67
N ASP A 238 0.79 1.18 -12.54
CA ASP A 238 1.65 0.01 -12.41
C ASP A 238 0.79 -1.14 -11.88
N LEU A 239 0.53 -2.12 -12.74
CA LEU A 239 -0.34 -3.24 -12.40
C LEU A 239 0.45 -4.28 -11.61
N THR A 240 -0.07 -4.63 -10.45
CA THR A 240 0.47 -5.73 -9.66
C THR A 240 -0.02 -7.05 -10.24
N ALA A 241 0.91 -7.90 -10.67
CA ALA A 241 0.57 -9.26 -11.11
C ALA A 241 -0.06 -10.04 -9.95
N PHE A 242 -0.96 -10.98 -10.25
CA PHE A 242 -1.27 -12.02 -9.29
C PHE A 242 0.03 -12.73 -8.90
N PRO A 243 0.17 -13.18 -7.65
CA PRO A 243 1.24 -14.12 -7.34
C PRO A 243 1.12 -15.29 -8.33
N SER A 244 2.19 -15.60 -9.05
CA SER A 244 2.28 -16.75 -9.98
C SER A 244 2.32 -18.08 -9.23
N THR A 245 1.83 -18.06 -7.99
CA THR A 245 2.04 -19.07 -7.00
C THR A 245 0.74 -19.31 -6.26
N SER A 246 0.46 -20.57 -6.00
CA SER A 246 -0.76 -21.06 -5.40
C SER A 246 -0.47 -21.54 -3.98
N ARG A 247 -1.52 -21.55 -3.17
CA ARG A 247 -1.50 -22.16 -1.84
C ARG A 247 -2.25 -23.48 -1.89
N VAL A 248 -1.66 -24.51 -1.31
CA VAL A 248 -2.28 -25.85 -1.28
C VAL A 248 -2.34 -26.32 0.14
N TYR A 249 -3.55 -26.62 0.58
CA TYR A 249 -3.81 -27.33 1.82
C TYR A 249 -4.05 -28.80 1.48
N LEU A 250 -3.22 -29.68 2.04
CA LEU A 250 -3.33 -31.12 1.88
C LEU A 250 -3.60 -31.73 3.24
N ASP A 251 -4.72 -32.43 3.40
CA ASP A 251 -5.06 -33.12 4.64
C ASP A 251 -5.38 -34.60 4.37
N SER A 252 -5.39 -35.41 5.41
CA SER A 252 -5.84 -36.79 5.32
C SER A 252 -6.59 -37.25 6.56
N ALA A 253 -7.43 -38.27 6.40
CA ALA A 253 -8.08 -38.95 7.51
C ALA A 253 -7.88 -40.46 7.39
N PRO A 254 -7.12 -41.13 8.28
CA PRO A 254 -6.46 -40.56 9.46
C PRO A 254 -5.30 -39.61 9.09
N GLN A 255 -5.09 -38.58 9.91
CA GLN A 255 -4.01 -37.60 9.71
C GLN A 255 -2.62 -38.23 9.88
N GLY A 256 -1.62 -37.62 9.25
CA GLY A 256 -0.23 -38.08 9.26
C GLY A 256 0.18 -38.95 8.07
N ALA A 257 -0.60 -38.96 6.99
CA ALA A 257 -0.13 -39.51 5.72
C ALA A 257 1.07 -38.70 5.19
N GLY A 258 2.11 -39.38 4.71
CA GLY A 258 3.26 -38.78 4.03
C GLY A 258 2.84 -38.18 2.70
N VAL A 259 3.30 -36.97 2.41
CA VAL A 259 2.91 -36.18 1.23
C VAL A 259 4.08 -36.05 0.28
N TYR A 260 3.82 -36.41 -0.97
CA TYR A 260 4.75 -36.32 -2.07
C TYR A 260 4.19 -35.38 -3.13
N LEU A 261 4.99 -34.42 -3.58
CA LEU A 261 4.64 -33.55 -4.68
C LEU A 261 5.64 -33.76 -5.81
N ASN A 262 5.15 -34.21 -6.96
CA ASN A 262 5.98 -34.62 -8.10
C ASN A 262 7.10 -35.57 -7.66
N GLU A 263 6.73 -36.63 -6.92
CA GLU A 263 7.63 -37.67 -6.42
C GLU A 263 8.64 -37.20 -5.35
N THR A 264 8.60 -35.92 -4.95
CA THR A 264 9.44 -35.39 -3.88
C THR A 264 8.66 -35.31 -2.56
N PHE A 265 9.18 -35.92 -1.50
CA PHE A 265 8.58 -35.82 -0.16
C PHE A 265 8.53 -34.37 0.35
N LYS A 266 7.39 -33.98 0.94
CA LYS A 266 7.10 -32.61 1.42
C LYS A 266 6.79 -32.55 2.92
N GLY A 267 6.45 -33.67 3.55
CA GLY A 267 6.08 -33.72 4.96
C GLY A 267 4.83 -34.57 5.18
N PHE A 268 4.16 -34.41 6.32
CA PHE A 268 2.98 -35.19 6.69
C PHE A 268 1.72 -34.30 6.74
N THR A 269 0.57 -34.88 6.42
CA THR A 269 -0.74 -34.19 6.52
C THR A 269 -1.18 -33.94 7.98
N PRO A 270 -1.93 -32.85 8.25
CA PRO A 270 -2.20 -31.72 7.34
C PRO A 270 -0.95 -30.88 7.05
N ILE A 271 -0.73 -30.53 5.79
CA ILE A 271 0.36 -29.66 5.35
C ILE A 271 -0.16 -28.56 4.44
N THR A 272 0.28 -27.32 4.71
CA THR A 272 0.06 -26.19 3.80
C THR A 272 1.35 -25.89 3.06
N MET A 273 1.32 -25.98 1.74
CA MET A 273 2.42 -25.50 0.89
C MET A 273 2.06 -24.12 0.34
N GLU A 274 2.96 -23.18 0.56
CA GLU A 274 2.85 -21.83 0.02
C GLU A 274 3.75 -21.68 -1.21
N ILE A 275 3.37 -20.74 -2.08
CA ILE A 275 4.22 -20.27 -3.17
C ILE A 275 4.49 -21.36 -4.24
N LEU A 276 3.55 -22.28 -4.51
CA LEU A 276 3.70 -23.27 -5.57
C LEU A 276 3.48 -22.64 -6.96
N PRO A 277 4.46 -22.62 -7.88
CA PRO A 277 4.28 -22.05 -9.21
C PRO A 277 3.02 -22.57 -9.93
N SER A 278 2.41 -21.73 -10.77
CA SER A 278 1.36 -22.19 -11.67
C SER A 278 1.88 -23.31 -12.58
N GLY A 279 1.15 -24.42 -12.68
CA GLY A 279 1.57 -25.58 -13.45
C GLY A 279 0.81 -26.84 -13.05
N ASP A 280 1.21 -27.97 -13.62
CA ASP A 280 0.64 -29.28 -13.32
C ASP A 280 1.42 -29.96 -12.21
N TYR A 281 0.68 -30.49 -11.24
CA TYR A 281 1.24 -31.16 -10.08
C TYR A 281 0.57 -32.50 -9.85
N ARG A 282 1.37 -33.47 -9.42
CA ARG A 282 0.92 -34.76 -8.91
C ARG A 282 1.22 -34.80 -7.42
N VAL A 283 0.18 -34.87 -6.61
CA VAL A 283 0.32 -35.17 -5.18
C VAL A 283 0.09 -36.66 -4.95
N GLU A 284 0.93 -37.27 -4.12
CA GLU A 284 0.72 -38.62 -3.60
C GLU A 284 0.66 -38.55 -2.06
N PHE A 285 -0.35 -39.19 -1.48
CA PHE A 285 -0.50 -39.41 -0.04
C PHE A 285 -0.14 -40.86 0.25
N ARG A 286 0.80 -41.12 1.15
CA ARG A 286 1.17 -42.48 1.61
C ARG A 286 0.74 -42.65 3.05
N PHE A 287 -0.17 -43.59 3.29
CA PHE A 287 -0.68 -43.90 4.62
C PHE A 287 0.17 -44.95 5.32
N LEU A 288 0.11 -44.96 6.65
CA LEU A 288 0.86 -45.92 7.47
C LEU A 288 0.43 -47.38 7.24
N ASN A 289 -0.68 -47.66 6.57
CA ASN A 289 -1.13 -49.01 6.24
C ASN A 289 -0.66 -49.48 4.84
N ASP A 290 0.37 -48.84 4.29
CA ASP A 290 0.94 -49.06 2.95
C ASP A 290 -0.03 -48.79 1.78
N THR A 291 -1.18 -48.15 2.03
CA THR A 291 -2.05 -47.64 0.97
C THR A 291 -1.57 -46.26 0.51
N SER A 292 -1.75 -45.96 -0.77
CA SER A 292 -1.45 -44.63 -1.30
C SER A 292 -2.56 -44.07 -2.19
N ALA A 293 -2.66 -42.75 -2.21
CA ALA A 293 -3.58 -41.99 -3.03
C ALA A 293 -2.81 -41.08 -3.94
N GLN A 294 -3.19 -40.98 -5.21
CA GLN A 294 -2.57 -40.02 -6.11
C GLN A 294 -3.63 -39.10 -6.71
N TYR A 295 -3.28 -37.83 -6.82
CA TYR A 295 -4.14 -36.82 -7.43
C TYR A 295 -3.30 -35.90 -8.32
N SER A 296 -3.76 -35.70 -9.55
CA SER A 296 -3.19 -34.72 -10.46
C SER A 296 -4.10 -33.51 -10.56
N PHE A 297 -3.50 -32.33 -10.50
CA PHE A 297 -4.21 -31.06 -10.51
C PHE A 297 -3.34 -29.97 -11.13
N SER A 298 -4.01 -29.00 -11.77
CA SER A 298 -3.36 -27.85 -12.40
C SER A 298 -3.64 -26.59 -11.58
N PHE A 299 -2.61 -25.79 -11.33
CA PHE A 299 -2.75 -24.48 -10.69
C PHE A 299 -2.96 -23.37 -11.71
N ALA A 300 -4.06 -22.64 -11.59
CA ALA A 300 -4.12 -21.27 -12.04
C ALA A 300 -3.44 -20.35 -11.01
N ALA A 301 -2.74 -19.30 -11.46
CA ALA A 301 -2.07 -18.35 -10.58
C ALA A 301 -3.05 -17.72 -9.55
N GLY A 302 -2.67 -17.74 -8.27
CA GLY A 302 -3.46 -17.19 -7.17
C GLY A 302 -4.61 -18.06 -6.65
N ALA A 303 -4.77 -19.30 -7.13
CA ALA A 303 -5.78 -20.23 -6.61
C ALA A 303 -5.36 -20.81 -5.25
N THR A 304 -6.35 -21.06 -4.39
CA THR A 304 -6.17 -21.92 -3.21
C THR A 304 -6.84 -23.26 -3.48
N HIS A 305 -6.09 -24.35 -3.31
CA HIS A 305 -6.64 -25.70 -3.40
C HIS A 305 -6.62 -26.37 -2.04
N GLU A 306 -7.70 -27.05 -1.71
CA GLU A 306 -7.81 -27.99 -0.60
C GLU A 306 -8.01 -29.38 -1.17
N ILE A 307 -7.14 -30.32 -0.78
CA ILE A 307 -7.22 -31.72 -1.18
C ILE A 307 -7.21 -32.56 0.09
N LEU A 308 -8.28 -33.32 0.30
CA LEU A 308 -8.42 -34.22 1.43
C LEU A 308 -8.41 -35.67 0.93
N ALA A 309 -7.45 -36.46 1.39
CA ALA A 309 -7.35 -37.89 1.08
C ALA A 309 -7.89 -38.76 2.24
N ARG A 310 -8.71 -39.78 1.92
CA ARG A 310 -9.19 -40.76 2.93
C ARG A 310 -9.05 -42.18 2.38
N PRO A 311 -8.28 -43.07 3.03
CA PRO A 311 -8.15 -44.44 2.59
C PRO A 311 -9.51 -45.13 2.68
N GLY A 312 -9.90 -45.78 1.59
CA GLY A 312 -11.08 -46.64 1.52
C GLY A 312 -10.75 -48.07 1.93
N ASN A 313 -11.67 -49.00 1.68
CA ASN A 313 -11.41 -50.42 1.91
C ASN A 313 -10.50 -50.97 0.78
N GLY A 314 -9.26 -51.33 1.09
CA GLY A 314 -8.28 -51.85 0.11
C GLY A 314 -7.31 -50.78 -0.39
N THR A 315 -6.93 -50.82 -1.67
CA THR A 315 -6.05 -49.81 -2.31
C THR A 315 -6.80 -48.57 -2.82
N GLU A 316 -8.12 -48.51 -2.63
CA GLU A 316 -8.95 -47.43 -3.13
C GLU A 316 -8.92 -46.26 -2.15
N VAL A 317 -8.52 -45.07 -2.59
CA VAL A 317 -8.49 -43.85 -1.76
C VAL A 317 -9.46 -42.83 -2.33
N SER A 318 -10.34 -42.29 -1.49
CA SER A 318 -11.22 -41.18 -1.88
C SER A 318 -10.48 -39.84 -1.73
N ILE A 319 -10.62 -38.98 -2.73
CA ILE A 319 -10.05 -37.63 -2.74
C ILE A 319 -11.21 -36.63 -2.87
N ASP A 320 -11.32 -35.72 -1.91
CA ASP A 320 -12.19 -34.54 -2.01
C ASP A 320 -11.30 -33.34 -2.39
N HIS A 321 -11.64 -32.66 -3.48
CA HIS A 321 -10.89 -31.51 -4.00
C HIS A 321 -11.80 -30.29 -4.07
N ARG A 322 -11.36 -29.22 -3.43
CA ARG A 322 -11.99 -27.90 -3.51
C ARG A 322 -11.00 -26.89 -4.04
N GLU A 323 -11.48 -26.08 -4.97
CA GLU A 323 -10.74 -24.96 -5.53
C GLU A 323 -11.47 -23.67 -5.19
N TRP A 324 -10.75 -22.73 -4.59
CA TRP A 324 -11.21 -21.36 -4.45
C TRP A 324 -10.38 -20.46 -5.36
N ALA A 325 -11.04 -19.92 -6.39
CA ALA A 325 -10.51 -18.81 -7.15
C ALA A 325 -10.43 -17.57 -6.25
N TYR A 326 -9.38 -16.78 -6.41
CA TYR A 326 -9.29 -15.48 -5.73
C TYR A 326 -10.40 -14.57 -6.27
N GLN A 327 -11.39 -14.22 -5.43
CA GLN A 327 -12.47 -13.33 -5.85
C GLN A 327 -11.95 -11.90 -5.99
N ASN A 328 -12.10 -11.35 -7.18
CA ASN A 328 -11.72 -9.99 -7.55
C ASN A 328 -12.75 -8.97 -7.01
N THR A 329 -12.85 -8.82 -5.69
CA THR A 329 -13.66 -7.75 -5.09
C THR A 329 -12.89 -7.02 -4.01
N SER A 330 -12.83 -5.69 -4.12
CA SER A 330 -12.38 -4.71 -3.13
C SER A 330 -13.26 -4.66 -1.85
N ARG A 331 -14.00 -5.72 -1.56
CA ARG A 331 -14.70 -5.92 -0.31
C ARG A 331 -14.12 -7.14 0.37
N THR A 332 -13.79 -6.96 1.63
CA THR A 332 -13.54 -7.97 2.66
C THR A 332 -14.51 -9.15 2.57
N THR A 333 -14.28 -10.05 1.62
CA THR A 333 -14.86 -11.38 1.61
C THR A 333 -14.09 -12.15 2.66
N ARG A 334 -14.78 -12.47 3.76
CA ARG A 334 -14.35 -13.42 4.79
C ARG A 334 -13.56 -14.54 4.11
N GLN A 335 -12.33 -14.75 4.58
CA GLN A 335 -11.64 -16.01 4.34
C GLN A 335 -12.64 -17.14 4.60
N PRO A 336 -12.75 -18.15 3.72
CA PRO A 336 -13.59 -19.32 3.98
C PRO A 336 -13.26 -19.83 5.38
N GLY A 337 -14.21 -19.64 6.30
CA GLY A 337 -14.05 -20.05 7.68
C GLY A 337 -14.13 -21.56 7.72
N TRP A 338 -12.98 -22.22 7.59
CA TRP A 338 -12.53 -23.46 8.23
C TRP A 338 -11.06 -23.68 7.85
N ILE A 339 -10.18 -22.69 8.10
CA ILE A 339 -8.79 -23.04 8.43
C ILE A 339 -8.85 -23.27 9.91
N SER A 340 -9.10 -24.51 10.33
CA SER A 340 -8.52 -24.84 11.61
C SER A 340 -7.02 -24.85 11.33
N GLU A 341 -6.33 -23.80 11.78
CA GLU A 341 -4.91 -23.85 12.15
C GLU A 341 -4.69 -24.88 13.28
N ASN A 342 -5.43 -25.99 13.27
CA ASN A 342 -5.15 -27.12 14.11
C ASN A 342 -3.85 -27.66 13.54
N ALA A 343 -2.75 -27.17 14.10
CA ALA A 343 -1.44 -27.75 13.96
C ALA A 343 -1.62 -29.27 13.99
N VAL A 344 -0.94 -29.98 13.08
CA VAL A 344 -0.80 -31.43 13.15
C VAL A 344 -0.58 -31.75 14.62
N PRO A 345 -1.42 -32.57 15.28
CA PRO A 345 -1.13 -32.96 16.65
C PRO A 345 0.26 -33.57 16.64
N VAL A 346 1.22 -32.88 17.23
CA VAL A 346 2.62 -33.27 17.24
C VAL A 346 3.05 -33.49 18.68
N VAL A 347 4.04 -34.34 18.84
CA VAL A 347 4.85 -34.39 20.05
C VAL A 347 6.05 -33.48 19.78
N GLU A 348 5.95 -32.22 20.23
CA GLU A 348 7.05 -31.27 20.13
C GLU A 348 8.16 -31.68 21.11
N ARG A 349 9.40 -31.79 20.63
CA ARG A 349 10.58 -32.10 21.44
C ARG A 349 11.76 -31.24 21.05
N LYS A 350 12.33 -30.54 22.03
CA LYS A 350 13.54 -29.74 21.86
C LYS A 350 14.74 -30.51 22.39
N PHE A 351 15.75 -30.64 21.55
CA PHE A 351 17.05 -31.22 21.90
C PHE A 351 18.13 -30.15 21.79
N THR A 352 19.11 -30.24 22.68
CA THR A 352 20.28 -29.36 22.73
C THR A 352 21.50 -30.21 22.99
N TRP A 353 22.55 -30.04 22.18
CA TRP A 353 23.77 -30.83 22.30
C TRP A 353 24.99 -29.99 21.96
N SER A 354 26.16 -30.47 22.40
CA SER A 354 27.45 -29.88 22.10
C SER A 354 28.29 -30.89 21.33
N ALA A 355 28.77 -30.51 20.15
CA ALA A 355 29.67 -31.32 19.33
C ALA A 355 30.88 -30.48 18.95
N ASN A 356 32.10 -30.97 19.17
CA ASN A 356 33.34 -30.26 18.82
C ASN A 356 33.45 -28.81 19.36
N GLY A 357 32.85 -28.53 20.53
CA GLY A 357 32.83 -27.20 21.14
C GLY A 357 31.79 -26.24 20.55
N GLN A 358 30.88 -26.73 19.71
CA GLN A 358 29.76 -25.98 19.16
C GLN A 358 28.44 -26.46 19.78
N GLU A 359 27.70 -25.53 20.37
CA GLU A 359 26.34 -25.75 20.85
C GLU A 359 25.35 -25.73 19.68
N SER A 360 24.49 -26.73 19.60
CA SER A 360 23.46 -26.88 18.58
C SER A 360 22.11 -27.19 19.24
N SER A 361 21.01 -26.84 18.56
CA SER A 361 19.68 -27.20 19.03
C SER A 361 18.73 -27.47 17.87
N ILE A 362 17.76 -28.34 18.10
CA ILE A 362 16.70 -28.64 17.15
C ILE A 362 15.38 -28.84 17.90
N THR A 363 14.30 -28.28 17.36
CA THR A 363 12.93 -28.60 17.78
C THR A 363 12.33 -29.54 16.76
N LEU A 364 11.94 -30.73 17.19
CA LEU A 364 11.30 -31.75 16.36
C LEU A 364 9.80 -31.71 16.58
N ASP A 365 9.07 -31.67 15.46
CA ASP A 365 7.62 -31.81 15.41
C ASP A 365 7.31 -33.23 14.95
N ILE A 366 7.16 -34.14 15.90
CA ILE A 366 6.95 -35.56 15.61
C ILE A 366 5.45 -35.79 15.47
N PRO A 367 4.93 -36.26 14.31
CA PRO A 367 3.50 -36.48 14.15
C PRO A 367 2.97 -37.42 15.22
N ARG A 368 1.94 -37.00 15.98
CA ARG A 368 1.36 -37.82 17.05
C ARG A 368 0.80 -39.12 16.53
N SER A 369 0.24 -39.15 15.32
CA SER A 369 -0.23 -40.40 14.69
C SER A 369 0.91 -41.38 14.38
N LEU A 370 2.10 -40.87 14.03
CA LEU A 370 3.29 -41.72 13.84
C LEU A 370 3.77 -42.26 15.18
N TYR A 371 3.84 -41.41 16.22
CA TYR A 371 4.17 -41.85 17.58
C TYR A 371 3.17 -42.89 18.12
N ASP A 372 1.87 -42.59 18.05
CA ASP A 372 0.81 -43.46 18.55
C ASP A 372 0.79 -44.79 17.80
N TYR A 373 1.08 -44.81 16.48
CA TYR A 373 1.17 -46.05 15.70
C TYR A 373 2.22 -46.99 16.28
N TYR A 374 3.45 -46.52 16.50
CA TYR A 374 4.52 -47.35 17.05
C TYR A 374 4.26 -47.70 18.51
N LYS A 375 3.77 -46.73 19.30
CA LYS A 375 3.46 -46.96 20.72
C LYS A 375 2.36 -48.01 20.93
N LEU A 376 1.30 -47.99 20.11
CA LEU A 376 0.13 -48.86 20.26
C LEU A 376 0.30 -50.23 19.60
N ASN A 377 1.08 -50.33 18.52
CA ASN A 377 1.37 -51.61 17.84
C ASN A 377 2.62 -52.30 18.37
N ARG A 378 3.25 -51.75 19.41
CA ARG A 378 4.46 -52.30 20.02
C ARG A 378 4.19 -53.70 20.57
N THR A 379 5.01 -54.65 20.16
CA THR A 379 5.19 -55.92 20.88
C THR A 379 6.14 -55.72 22.05
N TYR A 380 5.90 -56.37 23.19
CA TYR A 380 6.82 -56.41 24.34
C TYR A 380 7.60 -57.72 24.31
N PRO A 381 8.68 -57.82 23.52
CA PRO A 381 9.48 -59.03 23.46
C PRO A 381 10.20 -59.21 24.79
N THR A 382 10.14 -60.42 25.35
CA THR A 382 10.88 -60.78 26.58
C THR A 382 12.38 -60.96 26.36
N THR A 383 12.86 -60.86 25.11
CA THR A 383 14.27 -60.99 24.76
C THR A 383 14.56 -60.21 23.48
N VAL A 384 15.59 -59.36 23.52
CA VAL A 384 16.09 -58.65 22.35
C VAL A 384 16.86 -59.64 21.45
N THR A 385 16.33 -59.93 20.27
CA THR A 385 17.00 -60.82 19.30
C THR A 385 17.62 -60.02 18.14
N PRO A 386 18.63 -60.55 17.43
CA PRO A 386 19.19 -59.90 16.25
C PRO A 386 18.16 -59.56 15.17
N ALA A 387 17.18 -60.44 14.92
CA ALA A 387 16.14 -60.20 13.93
C ALA A 387 15.23 -59.04 14.33
N LEU A 388 14.87 -58.97 15.62
CA LEU A 388 14.06 -57.89 16.18
C LEU A 388 14.79 -56.53 16.08
N LEU A 389 16.06 -56.46 16.46
CA LEU A 389 16.82 -55.21 16.35
C LEU A 389 16.94 -54.71 14.91
N SER A 390 17.06 -55.62 13.94
CA SER A 390 17.05 -55.27 12.53
C SER A 390 15.72 -54.68 12.08
N GLU A 391 14.59 -55.16 12.59
CA GLU A 391 13.25 -54.65 12.30
C GLU A 391 13.03 -53.24 12.89
N TYR A 392 13.54 -53.01 14.11
CA TYR A 392 13.42 -51.71 14.78
C TYR A 392 14.34 -50.64 14.19
N SER A 393 15.46 -51.06 13.59
CA SER A 393 16.45 -50.16 12.98
C SER A 393 16.17 -49.85 11.50
N ILE A 394 15.30 -50.63 10.85
CA ILE A 394 15.05 -50.58 9.40
C ILE A 394 13.53 -50.64 9.16
N ASN A 395 12.89 -49.48 9.09
CA ASN A 395 11.49 -49.41 8.69
C ASN A 395 11.29 -48.35 7.60
N GLU A 396 10.88 -48.79 6.40
CA GLU A 396 10.56 -47.92 5.27
C GLU A 396 9.52 -46.84 5.65
N ARG A 397 8.65 -47.11 6.64
CA ARG A 397 7.61 -46.18 7.12
C ARG A 397 8.14 -44.97 7.88
N GLU A 398 9.32 -45.09 8.50
CA GLU A 398 9.96 -43.96 9.21
C GLU A 398 11.04 -43.30 8.36
N GLN A 399 11.52 -43.97 7.30
CA GLN A 399 12.67 -43.55 6.51
C GLN A 399 12.55 -42.12 5.99
N GLU A 400 11.36 -41.70 5.56
CA GLU A 400 11.11 -40.34 5.06
C GLU A 400 11.29 -39.27 6.16
N TYR A 401 10.80 -39.55 7.38
CA TYR A 401 10.98 -38.68 8.52
C TYR A 401 12.46 -38.62 8.91
N PHE A 402 13.14 -39.76 8.93
CA PHE A 402 14.56 -39.84 9.25
C PHE A 402 15.44 -39.16 8.20
N HIS A 403 15.13 -39.27 6.91
CA HIS A 403 15.82 -38.55 5.85
C HIS A 403 15.74 -37.03 6.07
N ALA A 404 14.54 -36.52 6.35
CA ALA A 404 14.34 -35.11 6.67
C ALA A 404 15.08 -34.69 7.96
N LEU A 405 15.01 -35.51 9.00
CA LEU A 405 15.72 -35.27 10.27
C LEU A 405 17.23 -35.24 10.09
N VAL A 406 17.81 -36.19 9.37
CA VAL A 406 19.26 -36.25 9.10
C VAL A 406 19.70 -34.99 8.35
N ASN A 407 18.94 -34.51 7.36
CA ASN A 407 19.25 -33.27 6.67
C ASN A 407 19.21 -32.05 7.62
N ARG A 408 18.20 -31.97 8.49
CA ARG A 408 18.10 -30.91 9.50
C ARG A 408 19.22 -30.97 10.53
N LEU A 409 19.63 -32.16 10.96
CA LEU A 409 20.76 -32.36 11.87
C LEU A 409 22.06 -31.92 11.20
N LYS A 410 22.29 -32.29 9.93
CA LYS A 410 23.45 -31.81 9.14
C LYS A 410 23.50 -30.28 9.10
N ASP A 411 22.36 -29.62 8.86
CA ASP A 411 22.26 -28.16 8.78
C ASP A 411 22.40 -27.46 10.14
N ALA A 412 21.94 -28.08 11.24
CA ALA A 412 22.02 -27.54 12.59
C ALA A 412 23.47 -27.29 13.06
N SER A 413 24.46 -27.96 12.43
CA SER A 413 25.88 -27.77 12.71
C SER A 413 26.47 -26.44 12.20
N GLU A 414 25.70 -25.58 11.52
CA GLU A 414 26.11 -24.30 10.87
C GLU A 414 27.32 -24.38 9.91
N SER A 415 27.92 -25.56 9.74
CA SER A 415 29.15 -25.74 8.98
C SER A 415 28.84 -25.89 7.49
N LYS A 416 29.13 -24.84 6.71
CA LYS A 416 28.91 -24.81 5.24
C LYS A 416 29.83 -25.75 4.44
N SER A 417 30.58 -26.65 5.08
CA SER A 417 31.55 -27.52 4.41
C SER A 417 30.93 -28.85 3.97
N TYR A 418 31.42 -29.43 2.85
CA TYR A 418 31.01 -30.78 2.43
C TYR A 418 31.33 -31.86 3.50
N ARG A 419 32.35 -31.64 4.34
CA ARG A 419 32.68 -32.53 5.47
C ARG A 419 31.61 -32.52 6.56
N ALA A 420 30.92 -31.39 6.78
CA ALA A 420 29.82 -31.29 7.73
C ALA A 420 28.60 -32.13 7.32
N ARG A 421 28.37 -32.28 6.00
CA ARG A 421 27.30 -33.14 5.48
C ARG A 421 27.53 -34.62 5.76
N ASN A 422 28.73 -35.00 6.18
CA ASN A 422 29.09 -36.35 6.62
C ASN A 422 29.68 -36.32 8.05
N ASP A 423 29.27 -35.34 8.87
CA ASP A 423 29.77 -35.23 10.24
C ASP A 423 28.93 -36.11 11.18
N TYR A 424 29.30 -37.38 11.24
CA TYR A 424 28.68 -38.32 12.18
C TYR A 424 28.80 -37.85 13.63
N HIS A 425 29.81 -37.06 14.00
CA HIS A 425 29.98 -36.57 15.37
C HIS A 425 28.79 -35.73 15.81
N ASN A 426 28.22 -34.92 14.92
CA ASN A 426 27.07 -34.10 15.23
C ASN A 426 25.80 -34.94 15.48
N VAL A 427 25.56 -35.96 14.65
CA VAL A 427 24.41 -36.88 14.83
C VAL A 427 24.57 -37.73 16.08
N VAL A 428 25.78 -38.22 16.34
CA VAL A 428 26.09 -38.97 17.56
C VAL A 428 25.92 -38.11 18.80
N ALA A 429 26.43 -36.88 18.81
CA ALA A 429 26.27 -35.96 19.92
C ALA A 429 24.80 -35.60 20.16
N PHE A 430 24.01 -35.47 19.09
CA PHE A 430 22.56 -35.31 19.20
C PHE A 430 21.92 -36.51 19.91
N VAL A 431 22.21 -37.75 19.51
CA VAL A 431 21.65 -38.94 20.18
C VAL A 431 22.12 -39.06 21.62
N GLN A 432 23.40 -38.81 21.88
CA GLN A 432 23.99 -38.81 23.23
C GLN A 432 23.40 -37.72 24.16
N SER A 433 22.72 -36.72 23.61
CA SER A 433 22.03 -35.69 24.40
C SER A 433 20.64 -36.11 24.90
N ILE A 434 20.13 -37.25 24.42
CA ILE A 434 18.83 -37.79 24.84
C ILE A 434 18.93 -38.28 26.28
N ALA A 435 17.94 -37.94 27.11
CA ALA A 435 17.98 -38.25 28.52
C ALA A 435 17.96 -39.77 28.76
N TYR A 436 18.90 -40.26 29.55
CA TYR A 436 18.93 -41.66 29.94
C TYR A 436 17.79 -41.96 30.93
N GLU A 437 16.89 -42.88 30.58
CA GLU A 437 15.81 -43.35 31.45
C GLU A 437 15.55 -44.83 31.18
N LYS A 438 15.71 -45.67 32.21
CA LYS A 438 15.40 -47.10 32.13
C LYS A 438 13.91 -47.31 31.95
N ASP A 439 13.55 -48.34 31.18
CA ASP A 439 12.18 -48.76 31.09
C ASP A 439 11.64 -49.38 32.39
N ILE A 440 10.49 -48.87 32.84
CA ILE A 440 9.76 -49.37 34.01
C ILE A 440 8.39 -49.88 33.56
N ASP A 441 8.07 -51.13 33.89
CA ASP A 441 6.74 -51.68 33.65
C ASP A 441 5.71 -50.88 34.50
N PRO A 442 4.70 -50.26 33.87
CA PRO A 442 3.77 -49.38 34.56
C PRO A 442 2.80 -50.12 35.49
N VAL A 443 2.70 -51.45 35.37
CA VAL A 443 1.84 -52.32 36.18
C VAL A 443 2.61 -52.89 37.37
N THR A 444 3.85 -53.34 37.18
CA THR A 444 4.64 -53.99 38.23
C THR A 444 5.59 -53.03 38.96
N GLY A 445 5.93 -51.90 38.35
CA GLY A 445 6.93 -50.95 38.87
C GLY A 445 8.36 -51.49 38.84
N THR A 446 8.61 -52.59 38.14
CA THR A 446 9.94 -53.19 37.97
C THR A 446 10.58 -52.73 36.68
N GLU A 447 11.92 -52.70 36.63
CA GLU A 447 12.65 -52.52 35.37
C GLU A 447 12.18 -53.58 34.35
N SER A 448 11.88 -53.12 33.15
CA SER A 448 11.38 -53.93 32.04
C SER A 448 12.13 -53.53 30.78
N GLU A 449 13.21 -54.22 30.48
CA GLU A 449 14.00 -53.99 29.26
C GLU A 449 13.19 -54.32 28.00
N TYR A 450 12.84 -53.32 27.19
CA TYR A 450 12.25 -53.54 25.87
C TYR A 450 12.70 -52.45 24.89
N PRO A 451 12.94 -52.78 23.61
CA PRO A 451 13.36 -51.78 22.65
C PRO A 451 12.18 -50.88 22.24
N LYS A 452 12.45 -49.58 22.11
CA LYS A 452 11.59 -48.59 21.47
C LYS A 452 11.94 -48.43 19.99
N HIS A 453 10.95 -48.11 19.16
CA HIS A 453 11.23 -47.62 17.82
C HIS A 453 11.90 -46.24 17.87
N PRO A 454 12.76 -45.89 16.90
CA PRO A 454 13.42 -44.59 16.83
C PRO A 454 12.46 -43.39 17.04
N ILE A 455 11.26 -43.42 16.46
CA ILE A 455 10.26 -42.35 16.64
C ILE A 455 9.77 -42.27 18.09
N GLU A 456 9.60 -43.38 18.80
CA GLU A 456 9.20 -43.38 20.21
C GLU A 456 10.28 -42.72 21.08
N THR A 457 11.56 -43.09 20.89
CA THR A 457 12.68 -42.50 21.63
C THR A 457 12.76 -40.99 21.42
N LEU A 458 12.59 -40.53 20.17
CA LEU A 458 12.55 -39.11 19.84
C LEU A 458 11.32 -38.40 20.44
N ALA A 459 10.14 -39.02 20.40
CA ALA A 459 8.89 -38.41 20.90
C ALA A 459 8.86 -38.36 22.42
N GLU A 460 9.43 -39.35 23.09
CA GLU A 460 9.52 -39.37 24.55
C GLU A 460 10.65 -38.46 25.02
N GLY A 461 11.71 -38.29 24.21
CA GLY A 461 12.88 -37.47 24.52
C GLY A 461 13.83 -38.14 25.51
N ARG A 462 13.71 -39.46 25.63
CA ARG A 462 14.39 -40.31 26.61
C ARG A 462 14.44 -41.74 26.15
N GLY A 463 15.41 -42.48 26.65
CA GLY A 463 15.58 -43.92 26.43
C GLY A 463 16.84 -44.42 27.13
N ASP A 464 16.98 -45.73 27.20
CA ASP A 464 18.13 -46.43 27.74
C ASP A 464 19.09 -46.86 26.61
N CYS A 465 19.94 -47.87 26.89
CA CYS A 465 21.08 -48.21 26.05
C CYS A 465 20.65 -48.71 24.67
N GLU A 466 19.65 -49.60 24.63
CA GLU A 466 19.12 -50.19 23.40
C GLU A 466 18.37 -49.16 22.56
N ASP A 467 17.57 -48.31 23.19
CA ASP A 467 16.77 -47.28 22.52
C ASP A 467 17.66 -46.28 21.77
N THR A 468 18.66 -45.77 22.47
CA THR A 468 19.62 -44.83 21.89
C THR A 468 20.51 -45.50 20.85
N ALA A 469 20.84 -46.79 21.02
CA ALA A 469 21.61 -47.53 20.04
C ALA A 469 20.81 -47.77 18.74
N ILE A 470 19.53 -48.14 18.85
CA ILE A 470 18.61 -48.32 17.72
C ILE A 470 18.44 -46.99 16.97
N LEU A 471 18.19 -45.88 17.68
CA LEU A 471 18.05 -44.57 17.08
C LEU A 471 19.33 -44.08 16.38
N ALA A 472 20.49 -44.24 17.03
CA ALA A 472 21.78 -43.88 16.43
C ALA A 472 22.07 -44.73 15.19
N ALA A 473 21.78 -46.03 15.23
CA ALA A 473 21.94 -46.90 14.09
C ALA A 473 21.05 -46.47 12.90
N ALA A 474 19.77 -46.17 13.16
CA ALA A 474 18.85 -45.68 12.12
C ALA A 474 19.34 -44.38 11.46
N LEU A 475 19.77 -43.40 12.27
CA LEU A 475 20.27 -42.11 11.77
C LEU A 475 21.59 -42.24 10.99
N LEU A 476 22.55 -43.01 11.51
CA LEU A 476 23.85 -43.19 10.86
C LEU A 476 23.73 -43.99 9.55
N ARG A 477 22.84 -44.98 9.52
CA ARG A 477 22.53 -45.72 8.30
C ARG A 477 21.91 -44.82 7.23
N GLU A 478 21.00 -43.92 7.60
CA GLU A 478 20.42 -42.92 6.68
C GLU A 478 21.47 -41.89 6.19
N MET A 479 22.64 -41.83 6.86
CA MET A 479 23.84 -41.12 6.39
C MET A 479 24.80 -42.01 5.58
N ASP A 480 24.37 -43.19 5.13
CA ASP A 480 25.15 -44.20 4.39
C ASP A 480 26.32 -44.82 5.16
N TYR A 481 26.30 -44.80 6.50
CA TYR A 481 27.29 -45.53 7.30
C TYR A 481 26.91 -47.00 7.44
N ASN A 482 27.90 -47.89 7.29
CA ASN A 482 27.70 -49.29 7.67
C ASN A 482 27.75 -49.38 9.19
N VAL A 483 26.64 -49.77 9.80
CA VAL A 483 26.48 -49.84 11.25
C VAL A 483 26.06 -51.23 11.69
N ALA A 484 26.39 -51.55 12.94
CA ALA A 484 25.97 -52.75 13.62
C ALA A 484 25.52 -52.36 15.04
N VAL A 485 24.57 -53.10 15.60
CA VAL A 485 24.27 -53.00 17.04
C VAL A 485 25.14 -54.00 17.79
N VAL A 486 25.71 -53.57 18.91
CA VAL A 486 26.51 -54.41 19.79
C VAL A 486 25.72 -54.64 21.08
N LEU A 487 25.35 -55.89 21.31
CA LEU A 487 24.74 -56.32 22.57
C LEU A 487 25.83 -56.85 23.51
N LEU A 488 25.91 -56.26 24.69
CA LEU A 488 26.76 -56.65 25.80
C LEU A 488 25.86 -57.10 26.96
N PRO A 489 26.40 -57.81 27.97
CA PRO A 489 25.61 -58.14 29.16
C PRO A 489 25.05 -56.87 29.81
N GLU A 490 23.72 -56.77 29.88
CA GLU A 490 22.98 -55.62 30.43
C GLU A 490 23.34 -54.27 29.78
N HIS A 491 23.77 -54.27 28.51
CA HIS A 491 24.15 -53.04 27.80
C HIS A 491 24.01 -53.19 26.28
N ALA A 492 23.68 -52.10 25.59
CA ALA A 492 23.65 -52.04 24.14
C ALA A 492 24.37 -50.78 23.65
N ALA A 493 24.99 -50.90 22.48
CA ALA A 493 25.74 -49.81 21.86
C ALA A 493 25.69 -49.95 20.33
N VAL A 494 26.22 -48.97 19.62
CA VAL A 494 26.41 -49.03 18.16
C VAL A 494 27.86 -49.36 17.86
N ALA A 495 28.12 -49.98 16.72
CA ALA A 495 29.44 -50.03 16.12
C ALA A 495 29.39 -49.56 14.67
N VAL A 496 30.35 -48.72 14.29
CA VAL A 496 30.38 -48.07 12.97
C VAL A 496 31.60 -48.56 12.22
N ALA A 497 31.42 -49.02 10.97
CA ALA A 497 32.53 -49.43 10.13
C ALA A 497 33.41 -48.22 9.80
N CYS A 498 34.73 -48.36 9.99
CA CYS A 498 35.67 -47.30 9.69
C CYS A 498 37.03 -47.85 9.28
N ASP A 499 37.59 -47.38 8.17
CA ASP A 499 38.88 -47.85 7.66
C ASP A 499 40.08 -47.22 8.39
N SER A 500 39.91 -46.00 8.92
CA SER A 500 41.00 -45.19 9.49
C SER A 500 40.73 -44.70 10.91
N CYS A 501 40.01 -45.50 11.72
CA CYS A 501 39.71 -45.18 13.12
C CYS A 501 40.66 -45.88 14.10
N ASN A 502 40.71 -45.37 15.33
CA ASN A 502 41.49 -45.96 16.42
C ASN A 502 40.54 -46.34 17.58
N GLY A 503 40.99 -47.24 18.45
CA GLY A 503 40.22 -47.67 19.62
C GLY A 503 39.63 -49.08 19.51
N TYR A 504 38.64 -49.36 20.35
CA TYR A 504 37.95 -50.65 20.44
C TYR A 504 37.08 -50.90 19.22
N TYR A 505 37.19 -52.09 18.64
CA TYR A 505 36.44 -52.51 17.47
C TYR A 505 36.11 -54.00 17.53
N TYR A 506 35.10 -54.37 16.74
CA TYR A 506 34.73 -55.75 16.47
C TYR A 506 34.95 -56.08 15.00
N PRO A 507 35.60 -57.22 14.69
CA PRO A 507 35.70 -57.69 13.31
C PRO A 507 34.38 -58.31 12.86
N LEU A 508 33.85 -57.85 11.73
CA LEU A 508 32.63 -58.40 11.11
C LEU A 508 32.79 -58.36 9.59
N GLU A 509 32.62 -59.51 8.94
CA GLU A 509 32.66 -59.65 7.48
C GLU A 509 33.90 -59.02 6.81
N GLY A 510 35.06 -59.12 7.46
CA GLY A 510 36.32 -58.57 6.95
C GLY A 510 36.50 -57.06 7.13
N ARG A 511 35.56 -56.37 7.81
CA ARG A 511 35.64 -54.96 8.18
C ARG A 511 35.79 -54.79 9.68
N LYS A 512 36.31 -53.63 10.10
CA LYS A 512 36.41 -53.23 11.51
C LYS A 512 35.26 -52.29 11.87
N TYR A 513 34.41 -52.71 12.80
CA TYR A 513 33.32 -51.91 13.33
C TYR A 513 33.73 -51.36 14.70
N TYR A 514 33.98 -50.06 14.78
CA TYR A 514 34.47 -49.43 16.01
C TYR A 514 33.32 -49.15 16.97
N TYR A 515 33.52 -49.42 18.24
CA TYR A 515 32.51 -49.26 19.30
C TYR A 515 32.11 -47.79 19.45
N LEU A 516 30.83 -47.53 19.58
CA LEU A 516 30.26 -46.21 19.80
C LEU A 516 29.19 -46.30 20.89
N GLU A 517 29.50 -45.69 22.03
CA GLU A 517 28.53 -45.54 23.11
C GLU A 517 27.50 -44.46 22.76
N THR A 518 26.23 -44.73 23.03
CA THR A 518 25.11 -43.82 22.69
C THR A 518 24.38 -43.33 23.94
N ALA A 519 24.43 -44.09 25.03
CA ALA A 519 23.85 -43.74 26.32
C ALA A 519 24.96 -43.28 27.27
N ILE A 520 25.11 -41.97 27.46
CA ILE A 520 26.10 -41.40 28.38
C ILE A 520 25.51 -40.33 29.28
N GLU A 521 25.81 -40.41 30.57
CA GLU A 521 25.56 -39.32 31.51
C GLU A 521 26.68 -38.28 31.40
N GLY A 522 26.35 -37.09 30.89
CA GLY A 522 27.17 -35.89 31.10
C GLY A 522 28.32 -35.63 30.11
N GLY A 523 28.24 -36.07 28.85
CA GLY A 523 29.26 -35.69 27.86
C GLY A 523 29.00 -36.16 26.44
N TYR A 524 30.05 -36.07 25.61
CA TYR A 524 30.14 -36.63 24.26
C TYR A 524 31.28 -37.66 24.26
N THR A 525 31.09 -38.81 23.61
CA THR A 525 32.18 -39.79 23.43
C THR A 525 32.41 -40.14 21.98
N SER A 526 33.69 -40.28 21.64
CA SER A 526 34.15 -40.57 20.29
C SER A 526 34.08 -42.06 19.97
N LEU A 527 33.93 -42.35 18.68
CA LEU A 527 34.09 -43.68 18.11
C LEU A 527 35.41 -44.34 18.57
N GLY A 528 35.33 -45.60 18.98
CA GLY A 528 36.43 -46.40 19.50
C GLY A 528 36.65 -46.32 21.02
N THR A 529 35.91 -45.47 21.74
CA THR A 529 36.03 -45.33 23.20
C THR A 529 35.07 -46.28 23.92
N MET A 530 35.61 -47.27 24.63
CA MET A 530 34.83 -48.26 25.38
C MET A 530 35.23 -48.27 26.85
N ASP A 531 34.24 -48.28 27.75
CA ASP A 531 34.46 -48.42 29.19
C ASP A 531 35.21 -49.72 29.51
N THR A 532 36.18 -49.66 30.42
CA THR A 532 37.02 -50.79 30.83
C THR A 532 36.22 -51.99 31.33
N LYS A 533 35.04 -51.76 31.94
CA LYS A 533 34.17 -52.85 32.39
C LYS A 533 33.69 -53.76 31.25
N TYR A 534 33.58 -53.23 30.03
CA TYR A 534 33.09 -53.97 28.87
C TYR A 534 34.19 -54.51 27.95
N GLN A 535 35.44 -54.05 28.09
CA GLN A 535 36.55 -54.44 27.20
C GLN A 535 36.88 -55.95 27.24
N SER A 536 36.46 -56.65 28.30
CA SER A 536 36.61 -58.11 28.45
C SER A 536 35.33 -58.90 28.15
N ALA A 537 34.20 -58.22 27.95
CA ALA A 537 32.93 -58.85 27.68
C ALA A 537 32.87 -59.35 26.23
N LYS A 538 32.27 -60.52 26.02
CA LYS A 538 31.97 -61.01 24.67
C LYS A 538 30.68 -60.39 24.18
N GLY A 539 30.79 -59.32 23.38
CA GLY A 539 29.65 -58.68 22.72
C GLY A 539 29.14 -59.48 21.51
N GLN A 540 27.83 -59.49 21.30
CA GLN A 540 27.20 -59.96 20.07
C GLN A 540 27.04 -58.78 19.11
N VAL A 541 27.65 -58.88 17.93
CA VAL A 541 27.60 -57.83 16.90
C VAL A 541 26.60 -58.21 15.83
N ILE A 542 25.62 -57.34 15.61
CA ILE A 542 24.48 -57.59 14.73
C ILE A 542 24.57 -56.60 13.57
N PRO A 543 24.94 -57.04 12.36
CA PRO A 543 24.96 -56.16 11.20
C PRO A 543 23.55 -55.66 10.87
N LEU A 544 23.44 -54.39 10.53
CA LEU A 544 22.21 -53.80 10.00
C LEU A 544 22.48 -53.50 8.52
N GLY A 545 22.11 -54.48 7.68
CA GLY A 545 22.51 -54.57 6.26
C GLY A 545 21.92 -53.52 5.35
#